data_AF-A0A0D0CTV8-F1
#
_entry.id   AF-A0A0D0CTV8-F1
#
_cell.length_a   1.000
_cell.length_b   1.000
_cell.length_c   1.000
_cell.angle_alpha   90.00
_cell.angle_beta   90.00
_cell.angle_gamma   90.00
#
_symmetry.space_group_name_H-M   'P 1'
#
loop_
_entity.id
_entity.type
_entity.pdbx_description
1 polymer ?
#
loop_
_entity_poly.entity_id
_entity_poly.type
_entity_poly.pdbx_seq_one_letter_code
_entity_poly.pdbx_strand_id
1 'polypeptide(L)'
;MTLGLVLGCALTNPRDSEQGGISGATRLVEIMIREVAALIWHMRNAHVIQHDSNLTKMPTDAEIQNQFFFQLNKRIQLDVTLMSKVKFGSKAILKAKVLETWQEIVEINKPPDNWTIHPWF
;
A
#
# COMPACT_ATOMS: atom_id res chain seq x y z
N MET A 1 8.04 13.16 7.27
CA MET A 1 6.60 13.10 6.93
C MET A 1 5.82 13.97 7.91
N THR A 2 4.96 14.87 7.43
CA THR A 2 4.21 15.80 8.29
C THR A 2 2.80 15.28 8.58
N LEU A 3 2.21 15.68 9.71
CA LEU A 3 0.84 15.32 10.06
C LEU A 3 -0.16 15.82 9.01
N GLY A 4 0.05 17.03 8.48
CA GLY A 4 -0.79 17.59 7.41
C GLY A 4 -0.80 16.73 6.15
N LEU A 5 0.35 16.16 5.75
CA LEU A 5 0.43 15.25 4.61
C LEU A 5 -0.35 13.96 4.86
N VAL A 6 -0.24 13.38 6.07
CA VAL A 6 -0.96 12.14 6.41
C VAL A 6 -2.48 12.37 6.43
N LEU A 7 -2.94 13.47 7.03
CA LEU A 7 -4.37 13.79 7.10
C LEU A 7 -4.94 14.22 5.74
N GLY A 8 -4.14 14.91 4.92
CA GLY A 8 -4.53 15.42 3.60
C GLY A 8 -4.20 14.49 2.43
N CYS A 9 -3.69 13.28 2.67
CA CYS A 9 -3.20 12.40 1.60
C CYS A 9 -4.27 12.07 0.55
N ALA A 10 -5.53 11.93 0.97
CA ALA A 10 -6.66 11.68 0.08
C ALA A 10 -7.01 12.85 -0.86
N LEU A 11 -6.45 14.05 -0.60
CA LEU A 11 -6.60 15.25 -1.42
C LEU A 11 -5.38 15.48 -2.32
N THR A 12 -4.36 14.62 -2.24
CA THR A 12 -3.21 14.71 -3.14
C THR A 12 -3.66 14.42 -4.56
N ASN A 13 -3.21 15.22 -5.52
CA ASN A 13 -3.48 14.99 -6.93
C ASN A 13 -2.16 15.16 -7.68
N PRO A 14 -1.29 14.13 -7.69
CA PRO A 14 -0.09 14.13 -8.51
C PRO A 14 -0.47 14.47 -9.95
N ARG A 15 0.08 15.58 -10.46
CA ARG A 15 -0.08 16.00 -11.85
C ARG A 15 1.19 15.61 -12.58
N ASP A 16 1.02 14.97 -13.73
CA ASP A 16 2.10 14.87 -14.70
C ASP A 16 2.19 16.20 -15.47
N SER A 17 3.41 16.64 -15.80
CA SER A 17 3.65 17.93 -16.43
C SER A 17 3.15 18.01 -17.88
N GLU A 18 2.86 16.88 -18.52
CA GLU A 18 2.44 16.82 -19.93
C GLU A 18 1.05 16.22 -20.17
N GLN A 19 0.50 15.47 -19.21
CA GLN A 19 -0.79 14.81 -19.36
C GLN A 19 -1.61 15.03 -18.08
N GLY A 20 -2.90 15.37 -18.23
CA GLY A 20 -3.80 15.60 -17.11
C GLY A 20 -3.77 14.46 -16.07
N GLY A 21 -4.20 14.76 -14.83
CA GLY A 21 -3.98 13.92 -13.64
C GLY A 21 -4.11 12.41 -13.86
N ILE A 22 -3.07 11.68 -13.44
CA ILE A 22 -3.03 10.22 -13.51
C ILE A 22 -3.88 9.68 -12.36
N SER A 23 -5.16 9.41 -12.62
CA SER A 23 -6.16 9.04 -11.60
C SER A 23 -5.72 7.82 -10.75
N GLY A 24 -5.02 6.86 -11.35
CA GLY A 24 -4.40 5.71 -10.66
C GLY A 24 -3.28 6.07 -9.69
N ALA A 25 -2.40 6.98 -10.10
CA ALA A 25 -1.25 7.41 -9.31
C ALA A 25 -1.70 8.15 -8.04
N THR A 26 -2.80 8.90 -8.10
CA THR A 26 -3.40 9.56 -6.94
C THR A 26 -3.76 8.56 -5.84
N ARG A 27 -4.49 7.50 -6.18
CA ARG A 27 -4.86 6.46 -5.20
C ARG A 27 -3.64 5.71 -4.68
N LEU A 28 -2.67 5.43 -5.54
CA LEU A 28 -1.44 4.76 -5.14
C LEU A 28 -0.64 5.61 -4.13
N VAL A 29 -0.45 6.90 -4.39
CA VAL A 29 0.24 7.84 -3.49
C VAL A 29 -0.47 7.92 -2.14
N GLU A 30 -1.80 8.00 -2.14
CA GLU A 30 -2.58 7.98 -0.91
C GLU A 30 -2.32 6.72 -0.09
N ILE A 31 -2.38 5.55 -0.72
CA ILE A 31 -2.10 4.26 -0.06
C ILE A 31 -0.67 4.26 0.50
N MET A 32 0.31 4.66 -0.29
CA MET A 32 1.72 4.69 0.11
C MET A 32 1.93 5.58 1.34
N ILE A 33 1.36 6.79 1.36
CA ILE A 33 1.48 7.70 2.52
C ILE A 33 0.86 7.07 3.77
N ARG A 34 -0.33 6.45 3.64
CA ARG A 34 -1.01 5.80 4.76
C ARG A 34 -0.22 4.61 5.31
N GLU A 35 0.26 3.73 4.45
CA GLU A 35 1.00 2.53 4.88
C GLU A 35 2.35 2.90 5.50
N VAL A 36 3.10 3.83 4.90
CA VAL A 36 4.37 4.32 5.46
C VAL A 36 4.16 5.01 6.81
N ALA A 37 3.08 5.78 6.98
CA ALA A 37 2.73 6.38 8.27
C ALA A 37 2.42 5.34 9.34
N ALA A 38 1.64 4.32 8.99
CA ALA A 38 1.35 3.21 9.87
C ALA A 38 2.61 2.43 10.26
N LEU A 39 3.53 2.19 9.30
CA LEU A 39 4.78 1.49 9.55
C LEU A 39 5.69 2.26 10.51
N ILE A 40 5.90 3.56 10.27
CA ILE A 40 6.71 4.42 11.14
C ILE A 40 6.11 4.44 12.56
N TRP A 41 4.79 4.58 12.67
CA TRP A 41 4.10 4.52 13.95
C TRP A 41 4.30 3.18 14.66
N HIS A 42 4.17 2.08 13.93
CA HIS A 42 4.38 0.73 14.47
C HIS A 42 5.81 0.54 14.97
N MET A 43 6.82 0.88 14.15
CA MET A 43 8.24 0.78 14.52
C MET A 43 8.58 1.63 15.73
N ARG A 44 8.09 2.87 15.80
CA ARG A 44 8.28 3.74 16.97
C ARG A 44 7.69 3.11 18.23
N ASN A 45 6.46 2.59 18.16
CA ASN A 45 5.84 1.97 19.33
C ASN A 45 6.53 0.67 19.74
N ALA A 46 6.99 -0.16 18.79
CA ALA A 46 7.79 -1.34 19.11
C ALA A 46 9.08 -0.93 19.85
N HIS A 47 9.78 0.09 19.34
CA HIS A 47 10.99 0.59 19.98
C HIS A 47 10.74 1.12 21.41
N VAL A 48 9.72 1.95 21.60
CA VAL A 48 9.45 2.58 22.90
C VAL A 48 8.81 1.61 23.90
N ILE A 49 7.80 0.84 23.49
CA ILE A 49 6.96 0.05 24.39
C ILE A 49 7.50 -1.36 24.59
N GLN A 50 7.94 -2.02 23.52
CA GLN A 50 8.38 -3.42 23.60
C GLN A 50 9.87 -3.54 23.92
N HIS A 51 10.66 -2.58 23.45
CA HIS A 51 12.12 -2.62 23.58
C HIS A 51 12.68 -1.60 24.57
N ASP A 52 11.83 -0.83 25.26
CA ASP A 52 12.22 0.17 26.26
C ASP A 52 13.30 1.14 25.75
N SER A 53 13.14 1.60 24.51
CA SER A 53 14.08 2.49 23.81
C SER A 53 15.49 1.93 23.63
N ASN A 54 15.65 0.61 23.68
CA ASN A 54 16.94 -0.03 23.48
C ASN A 54 17.41 0.07 22.02
N LEU A 55 18.52 0.77 21.80
CA LEU A 55 19.14 0.98 20.49
C LEU A 55 19.66 -0.32 19.84
N THR A 56 20.03 -1.34 20.63
CA THR A 56 20.51 -2.62 20.09
C THR A 56 19.39 -3.45 19.46
N LYS A 57 18.13 -3.06 19.66
CA LYS A 57 16.94 -3.70 19.09
C LYS A 57 16.31 -2.85 17.98
N MET A 58 17.06 -1.89 17.43
CA MET A 58 16.65 -1.18 16.22
C MET A 58 16.63 -2.16 15.04
N PRO A 59 15.56 -2.14 14.22
CA PRO A 59 15.49 -2.99 13.05
C PRO A 59 16.55 -2.57 12.02
N THR A 60 17.09 -3.56 11.33
CA THR A 60 17.98 -3.36 10.18
C THR A 60 17.21 -2.83 8.97
N ASP A 61 17.91 -2.25 8.00
CA ASP A 61 17.30 -1.78 6.75
C ASP A 61 16.55 -2.89 6.02
N ALA A 62 17.09 -4.11 6.04
CA ALA A 62 16.45 -5.28 5.44
C ALA A 62 15.13 -5.65 6.15
N GLU A 63 15.09 -5.59 7.49
CA GLU A 63 13.87 -5.83 8.25
C GLU A 63 12.82 -4.74 8.00
N ILE A 64 13.25 -3.47 7.90
CA ILE A 64 12.36 -2.35 7.55
C ILE A 64 11.75 -2.57 6.16
N GLN A 65 12.57 -2.90 5.18
CA GLN A 65 12.12 -3.19 3.81
C GLN A 65 11.16 -4.38 3.76
N ASN A 66 11.48 -5.47 4.44
CA ASN A 66 10.63 -6.67 4.47
C ASN A 66 9.26 -6.37 5.12
N GLN A 67 9.22 -5.60 6.21
CA GLN A 67 7.95 -5.17 6.81
C GLN A 67 7.14 -4.29 5.87
N PHE A 68 7.81 -3.37 5.15
CA PHE A 68 7.17 -2.52 4.16
C PHE A 68 6.57 -3.32 3.00
N PHE A 69 7.32 -4.24 2.40
CA PHE A 69 6.81 -5.11 1.32
C PHE A 69 5.68 -6.00 1.80
N PHE A 70 5.79 -6.57 3.00
CA PHE A 70 4.72 -7.36 3.59
C PHE A 70 3.42 -6.55 3.76
N GLN A 71 3.52 -5.29 4.19
CA GLN A 71 2.38 -4.41 4.34
C GLN A 71 1.74 -4.05 2.98
N LEU A 72 2.55 -3.73 1.96
CA LEU A 72 2.05 -3.48 0.61
C LEU A 72 1.39 -4.72 0.00
N ASN A 73 1.98 -5.90 0.18
CA ASN A 73 1.40 -7.17 -0.28
C ASN A 73 0.03 -7.43 0.34
N LYS A 74 -0.12 -7.21 1.65
CA LYS A 74 -1.43 -7.30 2.32
C LYS A 74 -2.44 -6.34 1.72
N ARG A 75 -2.01 -5.12 1.38
CA ARG A 75 -2.89 -4.12 0.79
C ARG A 75 -3.34 -4.50 -0.63
N ILE A 76 -2.43 -5.02 -1.45
CA ILE A 76 -2.76 -5.57 -2.77
C ILE A 76 -3.76 -6.71 -2.62
N GLN A 77 -3.48 -7.69 -1.76
CA GLN A 77 -4.38 -8.84 -1.52
C GLN A 77 -5.77 -8.40 -1.05
N LEU A 78 -5.85 -7.38 -0.21
CA LEU A 78 -7.13 -6.81 0.23
C LEU A 78 -7.91 -6.24 -0.96
N ASP A 79 -7.28 -5.38 -1.77
CA ASP A 79 -7.91 -4.81 -2.97
C ASP A 79 -8.38 -5.90 -3.94
N VAL A 80 -7.58 -6.94 -4.12
CA VAL A 80 -7.90 -8.11 -4.96
C VAL A 80 -9.10 -8.87 -4.42
N THR A 81 -9.10 -9.14 -3.12
CA THR A 81 -10.21 -9.83 -2.45
C THR A 81 -11.51 -9.04 -2.62
N LEU A 82 -11.45 -7.72 -2.45
CA LEU A 82 -12.58 -6.80 -2.59
C LEU A 82 -13.11 -6.69 -4.03
N MET A 83 -12.41 -7.20 -5.04
CA MET A 83 -12.96 -7.29 -6.41
C MET A 83 -14.02 -8.38 -6.57
N SER A 84 -14.13 -9.34 -5.63
CA SER A 84 -15.02 -10.49 -5.79
C SER A 84 -16.50 -10.06 -5.78
N LYS A 85 -17.13 -10.02 -6.95
CA LYS A 85 -18.58 -9.78 -7.08
C LYS A 85 -19.42 -10.84 -6.39
N VAL A 86 -18.92 -12.07 -6.30
CA VAL A 86 -19.60 -13.17 -5.57
C VAL A 86 -19.71 -12.84 -4.08
N LYS A 87 -18.63 -12.31 -3.48
CA LYS A 87 -18.60 -12.00 -2.04
C LYS A 87 -19.22 -10.63 -1.72
N PHE A 88 -19.02 -9.64 -2.59
CA PHE A 88 -19.32 -8.24 -2.28
C PHE A 88 -20.41 -7.60 -3.15
N GLY A 89 -20.93 -8.31 -4.15
CA GLY A 89 -22.03 -7.83 -5.01
C GLY A 89 -21.75 -6.46 -5.62
N SER A 90 -22.67 -5.52 -5.41
CA SER A 90 -22.54 -4.12 -5.87
C SER A 90 -21.47 -3.31 -5.14
N LYS A 91 -20.96 -3.78 -3.98
CA LYS A 91 -19.88 -3.14 -3.23
C LYS A 91 -18.49 -3.59 -3.67
N ALA A 92 -18.40 -4.51 -4.62
CA ALA A 92 -17.12 -4.98 -5.13
C ALA A 92 -16.35 -3.85 -5.81
N ILE A 93 -15.04 -3.78 -5.57
CA ILE A 93 -14.16 -2.84 -6.27
C ILE A 93 -14.07 -3.25 -7.74
N LEU A 94 -14.18 -2.27 -8.63
CA LEU A 94 -14.03 -2.51 -10.07
C LEU A 94 -12.60 -2.94 -10.39
N LYS A 95 -12.45 -3.99 -11.22
CA LYS A 95 -11.14 -4.46 -11.71
C LYS A 95 -10.31 -3.33 -12.30
N ALA A 96 -10.94 -2.46 -13.10
CA ALA A 96 -10.30 -1.30 -13.71
C ALA A 96 -9.62 -0.41 -12.65
N LYS A 97 -10.28 -0.15 -11.52
CA LYS A 97 -9.74 0.68 -10.43
C LYS A 97 -8.52 0.05 -9.76
N VAL A 98 -8.53 -1.28 -9.58
CA VAL A 98 -7.39 -2.02 -9.03
C VAL A 98 -6.21 -1.98 -10.00
N LEU A 99 -6.44 -2.24 -11.29
CA LEU A 99 -5.41 -2.15 -12.33
C LEU A 99 -4.80 -0.76 -12.37
N GLU A 100 -5.63 0.28 -12.47
CA GLU A 100 -5.18 1.67 -12.51
C GLU A 100 -4.28 2.04 -11.32
N THR A 101 -4.52 1.45 -10.15
CA THR A 101 -3.71 1.70 -8.95
C THR A 101 -2.37 0.97 -8.96
N TRP A 102 -2.36 -0.30 -9.38
CA TRP A 102 -1.24 -1.21 -9.10
C TRP A 102 -0.41 -1.60 -10.33
N GLN A 103 -0.91 -1.37 -11.55
CA GLN A 103 -0.29 -1.86 -12.80
C GLN A 103 1.13 -1.34 -13.07
N GLU A 104 1.49 -0.18 -12.52
CA GLU A 104 2.82 0.43 -12.73
C GLU A 104 3.88 -0.14 -11.78
N ILE A 105 3.45 -0.79 -10.69
CA ILE A 105 4.35 -1.30 -9.65
C ILE A 105 4.27 -2.82 -9.48
N VAL A 106 3.28 -3.46 -10.10
CA VAL A 106 3.11 -4.91 -10.17
C VAL A 106 2.99 -5.25 -11.65
N GLU A 107 3.79 -6.18 -12.18
CA GLU A 107 3.64 -6.68 -13.55
C GLU A 107 2.32 -7.48 -13.67
N ILE A 108 1.18 -6.81 -13.82
CA ILE A 108 -0.15 -7.43 -13.89
C ILE A 108 -0.42 -8.08 -15.27
N ASN A 109 0.55 -8.09 -16.19
CA ASN A 109 0.36 -8.55 -17.57
C ASN A 109 0.58 -10.06 -17.80
N LYS A 110 0.92 -10.83 -16.77
CA LYS A 110 0.70 -12.29 -16.71
C LYS A 110 0.32 -12.67 -15.28
N PRO A 111 -0.91 -12.39 -14.84
CA PRO A 111 -1.37 -13.01 -13.62
C PRO A 111 -1.38 -14.52 -13.88
N PRO A 112 -0.73 -15.38 -13.07
CA PRO A 112 -1.00 -16.80 -13.13
C PRO A 112 -2.51 -16.96 -13.04
N ASP A 113 -3.07 -17.89 -13.82
CA ASP A 113 -4.46 -18.30 -13.61
C ASP A 113 -4.64 -18.52 -12.11
N ASN A 114 -5.47 -17.69 -11.46
CA ASN A 114 -5.65 -17.62 -10.01
C ASN A 114 -4.56 -16.91 -9.16
N TRP A 115 -4.03 -15.77 -9.61
CA TRP A 115 -3.18 -14.84 -8.80
C TRP A 115 -3.78 -14.34 -7.47
N THR A 116 -5.03 -14.68 -7.17
CA THR A 116 -5.70 -14.41 -5.88
C THR A 116 -5.23 -15.32 -4.73
N ILE A 117 -4.28 -16.24 -4.98
CA ILE A 117 -3.91 -17.33 -4.07
C ILE A 117 -2.49 -17.20 -3.49
N HIS A 118 -1.58 -16.39 -4.06
CA HIS A 118 -0.18 -16.31 -3.58
C HIS A 118 0.35 -14.88 -3.36
N PRO A 119 1.15 -14.63 -2.28
CA PRO A 119 1.79 -13.34 -2.02
C PRO A 119 2.83 -13.01 -3.08
N TRP A 120 2.93 -11.72 -3.42
CA TRP A 120 3.73 -11.21 -4.52
C TRP A 120 5.11 -10.64 -4.11
N PHE A 121 5.57 -10.95 -2.88
CA PHE A 121 6.97 -10.92 -2.40
C PHE A 121 7.09 -11.84 -1.19
#